data_AF-A0A7W1DSW1-F1
#
_entry.id   AF-A0A7W1DSW1-F1
#
_cell.length_a   1.000
_cell.length_b   1.000
_cell.length_c   1.000
_cell.angle_alpha   90.00
_cell.angle_beta   90.00
_cell.angle_gamma   90.00
#
_symmetry.space_group_name_H-M   'P 1'
#
loop_
_entity.id
_entity.type
_entity.pdbx_description
1 polymer ?
#
loop_
_entity_poly.entity_id
_entity_poly.type
_entity_poly.pdbx_seq_one_letter_code
_entity_poly.pdbx_strand_id
1 'polypeptide(L)'
;ALKAERAVTHAAHVVAVEVLCACQAIDLLAPLRTSAQLQRVHEFVRGMAPTVTDDRPPAPDIERIAAAIVDGSFERACGGEVK
;
A
#
# COMPACT_ATOMS: atom_id res chain seq x y z
N ALA A 1 -12.70 24.09 1.48
CA ALA A 1 -11.32 23.58 1.42
C ALA A 1 -11.05 22.56 2.53
N LEU A 2 -10.99 22.97 3.81
CA LEU A 2 -10.51 22.12 4.92
C LEU A 2 -11.21 20.74 5.09
N LYS A 3 -12.54 20.66 4.89
CA LYS A 3 -13.26 19.38 5.00
C LYS A 3 -12.85 18.37 3.92
N ALA A 4 -12.58 18.85 2.71
CA ALA A 4 -12.19 17.99 1.58
C ALA A 4 -10.77 17.45 1.79
N GLU A 5 -9.85 18.29 2.23
CA GLU A 5 -8.49 17.89 2.60
C GLU A 5 -8.50 16.80 3.66
N ARG A 6 -9.25 17.00 4.76
CA ARG A 6 -9.40 15.98 5.80
C ARG A 6 -10.01 14.67 5.28
N ALA A 7 -10.99 14.76 4.39
CA ALA A 7 -11.58 13.57 3.78
C ALA A 7 -10.58 12.80 2.92
N VAL A 8 -9.73 13.49 2.15
CA VAL A 8 -8.65 12.88 1.36
C VAL A 8 -7.62 12.21 2.27
N THR A 9 -7.21 12.85 3.38
CA THR A 9 -6.30 12.22 4.35
C THR A 9 -6.86 10.93 4.92
N HIS A 10 -8.13 10.94 5.35
CA HIS A 10 -8.76 9.72 5.88
C HIS A 10 -8.91 8.62 4.82
N ALA A 11 -9.26 9.00 3.58
CA ALA A 11 -9.34 8.04 2.48
C ALA A 11 -7.96 7.40 2.20
N ALA A 12 -6.88 8.19 2.21
CA ALA A 12 -5.53 7.66 2.04
C ALA A 12 -5.16 6.65 3.13
N HIS A 13 -5.54 6.89 4.38
CA HIS A 13 -5.34 5.91 5.47
C HIS A 13 -6.15 4.63 5.25
N VAL A 14 -7.43 4.72 4.85
CA VAL A 14 -8.25 3.54 4.56
C VAL A 14 -7.64 2.69 3.45
N VAL A 15 -7.24 3.33 2.34
CA VAL A 15 -6.59 2.64 1.22
C VAL A 15 -5.24 2.06 1.65
N ALA A 16 -4.48 2.75 2.49
CA ALA A 16 -3.22 2.22 3.02
C ALA A 16 -3.41 0.94 3.85
N VAL A 17 -4.47 0.86 4.66
CA VAL A 17 -4.81 -0.40 5.38
C VAL A 17 -5.13 -1.51 4.39
N GLU A 18 -5.94 -1.22 3.38
CA GLU A 18 -6.30 -2.21 2.34
C GLU A 18 -5.06 -2.73 1.61
N VAL A 19 -4.16 -1.83 1.19
CA VAL A 19 -2.90 -2.18 0.53
C VAL A 19 -2.01 -3.05 1.41
N LEU A 20 -1.88 -2.72 2.71
CA LEU A 20 -1.09 -3.51 3.65
C LEU A 20 -1.65 -4.94 3.78
N CYS A 21 -2.98 -5.05 3.95
CA CYS A 21 -3.68 -6.34 4.02
C CYS A 21 -3.56 -7.14 2.72
N ALA A 22 -3.70 -6.49 1.57
CA ALA A 22 -3.58 -7.13 0.26
C ALA A 22 -2.17 -7.68 0.03
N CYS A 23 -1.13 -6.93 0.40
CA CYS A 23 0.24 -7.43 0.31
C CYS A 23 0.46 -8.63 1.23
N GLN A 24 -0.09 -8.60 2.46
CA GLN A 24 0.00 -9.75 3.36
C GLN A 24 -0.73 -10.96 2.79
N ALA A 25 -1.90 -10.78 2.19
CA ALA A 25 -2.63 -11.85 1.53
C ALA A 25 -1.84 -12.46 0.36
N ILE A 26 -1.16 -11.64 -0.44
CA ILE A 26 -0.28 -12.11 -1.51
C ILE A 26 0.86 -12.97 -0.95
N ASP A 27 1.52 -12.54 0.12
CA ASP A 27 2.58 -13.32 0.79
C ASP A 27 2.06 -14.69 1.27
N LEU A 28 0.87 -14.70 1.90
CA LEU A 28 0.25 -15.93 2.44
C LEU A 28 -0.20 -16.91 1.36
N LEU A 29 -0.38 -16.45 0.11
CA LEU A 29 -0.75 -17.28 -1.03
C LEU A 29 0.45 -17.85 -1.79
N ALA A 30 1.69 -17.60 -1.33
CA ALA A 30 2.88 -18.17 -1.95
C ALA A 30 2.75 -19.72 -2.07
N PRO A 31 3.06 -20.31 -3.25
CA PRO A 31 3.85 -19.75 -4.36
C PRO A 31 3.03 -19.09 -5.48
N LEU A 32 1.73 -18.82 -5.30
CA LEU A 32 0.94 -18.10 -6.30
C LEU A 32 1.51 -16.70 -6.56
N ARG A 33 1.38 -16.23 -7.80
CA ARG A 33 1.88 -14.91 -8.21
C ARG A 33 0.74 -14.09 -8.82
N THR A 34 0.69 -12.81 -8.46
CA THR A 34 -0.20 -11.82 -9.07
C THR A 34 0.35 -11.31 -10.41
N SER A 35 -0.29 -10.35 -11.07
CA SER A 35 0.17 -9.76 -12.33
C SER A 35 1.53 -9.06 -12.18
N ALA A 36 2.24 -8.85 -13.29
CA ALA A 36 3.56 -8.21 -13.26
C ALA A 36 3.52 -6.78 -12.69
N GLN A 37 2.45 -6.01 -12.98
CA GLN A 37 2.25 -4.69 -12.39
C GLN A 37 2.08 -4.78 -10.87
N LEU A 38 1.25 -5.70 -10.39
CA LEU A 38 0.97 -5.85 -8.96
C LEU A 38 2.14 -6.46 -8.19
N GLN A 39 3.01 -7.26 -8.84
CA GLN A 39 4.27 -7.72 -8.24
C GLN A 39 5.20 -6.54 -7.94
N ARG A 40 5.32 -5.55 -8.83
CA ARG A 40 6.13 -4.34 -8.56
C ARG A 40 5.57 -3.51 -7.42
N VAL A 41 4.25 -3.34 -7.39
CA VAL A 41 3.56 -2.64 -6.28
C VAL A 41 3.79 -3.39 -4.97
N HIS A 42 3.66 -4.71 -4.99
CA HIS A 42 3.91 -5.56 -3.83
C HIS A 42 5.35 -5.41 -3.32
N GLU A 43 6.35 -5.50 -4.20
CA GLU A 43 7.76 -5.30 -3.87
C GLU A 43 8.03 -3.90 -3.30
N PHE A 44 7.44 -2.87 -3.90
CA PHE A 44 7.53 -1.49 -3.42
C PHE A 44 6.98 -1.33 -2.00
N VAL A 45 5.80 -1.89 -1.72
CA VAL A 45 5.20 -1.88 -0.38
C VAL A 45 6.06 -2.67 0.60
N ARG A 46 6.60 -3.84 0.20
CA ARG A 46 7.46 -4.65 1.07
C ARG A 46 8.80 -3.99 1.38
N GLY A 47 9.28 -3.08 0.52
CA GLY A 47 10.43 -2.22 0.81
C GLY A 47 10.20 -1.24 1.96
N MET A 48 8.96 -0.90 2.30
CA MET A 48 8.63 0.05 3.38
C MET A 48 7.82 -0.55 4.53
N ALA A 49 7.12 -1.66 4.30
CA ALA A 49 6.27 -2.36 5.26
C ALA A 49 6.58 -3.87 5.17
N PRO A 50 7.48 -4.39 6.04
CA PRO A 50 7.83 -5.81 6.04
C PRO A 50 6.62 -6.70 6.27
N THR A 51 6.66 -7.92 5.72
CA THR A 51 5.64 -8.96 5.99
C THR A 51 5.45 -9.12 7.50
N VAL A 52 4.20 -9.20 7.93
CA VAL A 52 3.87 -9.39 9.35
C VAL A 52 4.05 -10.86 9.69
N THR A 53 5.04 -11.16 10.52
CA THR A 53 5.30 -12.51 11.06
C THR A 53 4.80 -12.66 12.50
N ASP A 54 4.83 -11.55 13.24
CA ASP A 54 4.48 -11.48 14.65
C ASP A 54 3.70 -10.18 14.90
N ASP A 55 2.96 -10.15 15.99
CA ASP A 55 2.17 -8.97 16.36
C ASP A 55 3.07 -7.75 16.58
N ARG A 56 2.71 -6.67 15.90
CA ARG A 56 3.34 -5.36 16.03
C ARG A 56 2.34 -4.26 15.71
N PRO A 57 2.55 -3.03 16.19
CA PRO A 57 1.71 -1.90 15.82
C PRO A 57 1.70 -1.70 14.29
N PRO A 58 0.52 -1.64 13.65
CA PRO A 58 0.43 -1.47 12.19
C PRO A 58 0.55 0.00 11.76
N ALA A 59 0.34 0.94 12.69
CA ALA A 59 0.31 2.37 12.41
C ALA A 59 1.54 2.88 11.63
N PRO A 60 2.80 2.50 11.97
CA PRO A 60 3.96 2.97 11.21
C PRO A 60 3.95 2.57 9.73
N ASP A 61 3.40 1.40 9.39
CA ASP A 61 3.34 0.96 7.99
C ASP A 61 2.21 1.64 7.25
N ILE A 62 1.05 1.77 7.90
CA ILE A 62 -0.11 2.48 7.35
C ILE A 62 0.28 3.91 7.02
N GLU A 63 1.02 4.61 7.89
CA GLU A 63 1.48 5.98 7.63
C GLU A 63 2.46 6.06 6.45
N ARG A 64 3.40 5.10 6.33
CA ARG A 64 4.34 5.08 5.19
C ARG A 64 3.60 4.84 3.86
N ILE A 65 2.66 3.91 3.84
CA ILE A 65 1.86 3.61 2.64
C ILE A 65 0.94 4.78 2.30
N ALA A 66 0.28 5.40 3.29
CA ALA A 66 -0.57 6.57 3.08
C ALA A 66 0.22 7.76 2.51
N ALA A 67 1.43 8.01 3.01
CA ALA A 67 2.33 9.01 2.45
C ALA A 67 2.67 8.71 0.98
N ALA A 68 3.00 7.46 0.66
CA ALA A 68 3.32 7.04 -0.70
C ALA A 68 2.13 7.17 -1.68
N ILE A 69 0.90 7.00 -1.18
CA ILE A 69 -0.32 7.26 -1.95
C ILE A 69 -0.45 8.76 -2.23
N VAL A 70 -0.29 9.60 -1.21
CA VAL A 70 -0.45 11.06 -1.32
C VAL A 70 0.63 11.71 -2.20
N ASP A 71 1.88 11.23 -2.13
CA ASP A 71 2.99 11.75 -2.96
C ASP A 71 3.09 11.10 -4.36
N GLY A 72 2.17 10.18 -4.67
CA GLY A 72 2.06 9.47 -5.94
C GLY A 72 3.16 8.43 -6.20
N SER A 73 4.07 8.15 -5.25
CA SER A 73 5.09 7.11 -5.43
C SER A 73 4.48 5.72 -5.56
N PHE A 74 3.34 5.47 -4.90
CA PHE A 74 2.59 4.23 -5.04
C PHE A 74 2.09 4.01 -6.47
N GLU A 75 1.54 5.05 -7.11
CA GLU A 75 1.10 4.99 -8.52
C GLU A 75 2.27 4.74 -9.46
N ARG A 76 3.39 5.45 -9.27
CA ARG A 76 4.61 5.27 -10.08
C ARG A 76 5.16 3.85 -9.99
N ALA A 77 5.02 3.18 -8.85
CA ALA A 77 5.44 1.78 -8.68
C ALA A 77 4.64 0.80 -9.56
N CYS A 78 3.37 1.09 -9.85
CA CYS A 78 2.56 0.29 -10.76
C CYS A 78 3.10 0.32 -12.19
N GLY A 79 3.64 1.46 -12.63
CA GLY A 79 4.21 1.64 -13.97
C GLY A 79 3.18 1.49 -15.10
N GLY A 80 1.90 1.69 -14.79
CA GLY A 80 0.81 1.73 -15.77
C GLY A 80 0.16 3.11 -15.77
N GLU A 81 -0.10 3.67 -16.94
CA GLU A 81 -0.89 4.90 -17.08
C GLU A 81 -2.38 4.54 -17.05
N VAL A 82 -3.14 5.21 -16.18
CA VAL A 82 -4.60 5.22 -16.28
C VAL A 82 -4.96 6.21 -17.38
N LYS A 83 -5.45 5.71 -18.52
CA LYS A 83 -5.97 6.52 -19.62
C LYS A 83 -7.29 7.19 -19.26
#